data_AF-A0A4S0JFX7-F1
#
_entry.id   AF-A0A4S0JFX7-F1
#
_cell.length_a   1.000
_cell.length_b   1.000
_cell.length_c   1.000
_cell.angle_alpha   90.00
_cell.angle_beta   90.00
_cell.angle_gamma   90.00
#
_symmetry.space_group_name_H-M   'P 1'
#
loop_
_entity.id
_entity.type
_entity.pdbx_description
1 polymer ?
#
loop_
_entity_poly.entity_id
_entity_poly.type
_entity_poly.pdbx_seq_one_letter_code
_entity_poly.pdbx_strand_id
1 'polypeptide(L)'
;QVEVSTLVLDKNVGGREVRAGDRLVPIEARPYDLQFVPHVPAACVEGVDVRVLAVTDMFNAGGPRDVIAISAGRAQGVDNGTVFSLWRPGRHVA
;
A
#
# COMPACT_ATOMS: atom_id res chain seq x y z
N GLN A 1 -19.69 20.21 -19.92
CA GLN A 1 -19.51 19.25 -21.04
C GLN A 1 -19.47 17.87 -20.43
N VAL A 2 -20.29 16.93 -20.90
CA VAL A 2 -20.23 15.54 -20.39
C VAL A 2 -19.07 14.86 -21.09
N GLU A 3 -18.07 14.46 -20.32
CA GLU A 3 -16.95 13.66 -20.83
C GLU A 3 -17.36 12.20 -20.80
N VAL A 4 -17.32 11.54 -21.96
CA VAL A 4 -17.64 10.12 -22.12
C VAL A 4 -16.38 9.41 -22.57
N SER A 5 -16.04 8.32 -21.91
CA SER A 5 -14.90 7.47 -22.28
C SER A 5 -15.35 6.03 -22.40
N THR A 6 -14.84 5.34 -23.40
CA THR A 6 -15.02 3.89 -23.59
C THR A 6 -13.71 3.21 -23.25
N LEU A 7 -13.75 2.17 -22.42
CA LEU A 7 -12.59 1.40 -21.99
C LEU A 7 -12.77 -0.08 -22.30
N VAL A 8 -11.65 -0.75 -22.59
CA VAL A 8 -11.59 -2.20 -22.75
C VAL A 8 -11.05 -2.78 -21.46
N LEU A 9 -11.77 -3.74 -20.87
CA LEU A 9 -11.31 -4.46 -19.69
C LEU A 9 -10.40 -5.61 -20.10
N ASP A 10 -9.23 -5.65 -19.49
CA ASP A 10 -8.33 -6.78 -19.60
C ASP A 10 -8.92 -7.98 -18.82
N LYS A 11 -8.99 -9.16 -19.46
CA LYS A 11 -9.61 -10.37 -18.91
C LYS A 11 -8.59 -11.30 -18.23
N ASN A 12 -7.43 -10.77 -17.83
CA ASN A 12 -6.40 -11.54 -17.17
C ASN A 12 -6.90 -12.25 -15.90
N VAL A 13 -6.39 -13.46 -15.70
CA VAL A 13 -6.64 -14.26 -14.50
C VAL A 13 -6.08 -13.52 -13.28
N GLY A 14 -6.94 -13.16 -12.32
CA GLY A 14 -6.57 -12.44 -11.10
C GLY A 14 -6.94 -10.95 -11.07
N GLY A 15 -7.61 -10.43 -12.11
CA GLY A 15 -8.18 -9.07 -12.08
C GLY A 15 -9.34 -8.93 -11.09
N ARG A 16 -9.63 -7.69 -10.66
CA ARG A 16 -10.83 -7.37 -9.86
C ARG A 16 -12.03 -7.08 -10.77
N GLU A 17 -13.23 -7.35 -10.27
CA GLU A 17 -14.48 -6.99 -10.97
C GLU A 17 -14.59 -5.47 -11.11
N VAL A 18 -15.03 -5.00 -12.29
CA VAL A 18 -15.29 -3.58 -12.57
C VAL A 18 -16.77 -3.39 -12.87
N ARG A 19 -17.40 -2.42 -12.22
CA ARG A 19 -18.84 -2.14 -12.31
C ARG A 19 -19.10 -0.69 -12.71
N ALA A 20 -20.31 -0.45 -13.22
CA ALA A 20 -20.77 0.92 -13.49
C ALA A 20 -20.81 1.72 -12.18
N GLY A 21 -20.20 2.90 -12.19
CA GLY A 21 -20.04 3.76 -11.01
C GLY A 21 -18.65 3.70 -10.36
N ASP A 22 -17.80 2.75 -10.75
CA ASP A 22 -16.41 2.72 -10.30
C ASP A 22 -15.63 3.95 -10.79
N ARG A 23 -14.71 4.43 -9.96
CA ARG A 23 -13.89 5.60 -10.28
C ARG A 23 -12.69 5.17 -11.13
N LEU A 24 -12.51 5.87 -12.26
CA LEU A 24 -11.34 5.71 -13.11
C LEU A 24 -10.24 6.65 -12.64
N VAL A 25 -9.01 6.13 -12.60
CA VAL A 25 -7.80 6.91 -12.35
C VAL A 25 -6.90 6.75 -13.58
N PRO A 26 -6.35 7.85 -14.14
CA PRO A 26 -5.40 7.75 -15.22
C PRO A 26 -4.20 6.88 -14.82
N ILE A 27 -3.71 6.05 -15.75
CA ILE A 27 -2.49 5.30 -15.48
C ILE A 27 -1.31 6.27 -15.40
N GLU A 28 -0.72 6.37 -14.21
CA GLU A 28 0.57 7.03 -14.06
C GLU A 28 1.64 6.02 -14.50
N ALA A 29 2.36 6.34 -15.58
CA ALA A 29 3.42 5.49 -16.13
C ALA A 29 4.71 5.52 -15.28
N ARG A 30 4.58 5.53 -13.95
CA ARG A 30 5.69 5.33 -13.03
C ARG A 30 5.66 3.88 -12.56
N PRO A 31 6.29 2.96 -13.30
CA PRO A 31 6.38 1.58 -12.85
C PRO A 31 7.03 1.55 -11.46
N TYR A 32 6.49 0.69 -10.60
CA TYR A 32 7.11 0.42 -9.31
C TYR A 32 8.49 -0.19 -9.56
N ASP A 33 9.51 0.32 -8.88
CA ASP A 33 10.86 -0.22 -9.01
C ASP A 33 10.90 -1.61 -8.36
N LEU A 34 11.05 -2.66 -9.16
CA LEU A 34 11.14 -4.03 -8.65
C LEU A 34 12.56 -4.37 -8.16
N GLN A 35 13.53 -3.50 -8.39
CA GLN A 35 14.92 -3.67 -7.96
C GLN A 35 15.18 -2.87 -6.69
N PHE A 36 14.80 -3.42 -5.55
CA PHE A 36 15.11 -2.84 -4.25
C PHE A 36 16.08 -3.71 -3.46
N VAL A 37 16.95 -3.07 -2.69
CA VAL A 37 17.84 -3.72 -1.74
C VAL A 37 17.35 -3.37 -0.35
N PRO A 38 17.09 -4.36 0.53
CA PRO A 38 16.67 -4.09 1.90
C PRO A 38 17.69 -3.20 2.64
N HIS A 39 17.22 -2.14 3.29
CA HIS A 39 18.05 -1.26 4.11
C HIS A 39 17.28 -0.71 5.31
N VAL A 40 18.03 -0.13 6.25
CA VAL A 40 17.47 0.52 7.43
C VAL A 40 16.70 1.80 7.05
N PRO A 41 15.66 2.19 7.81
CA PRO A 41 14.97 3.45 7.59
C PRO A 41 15.91 4.65 7.67
N ALA A 42 15.59 5.73 6.94
CA ALA A 42 16.32 6.99 7.06
C ALA A 42 16.21 7.55 8.49
N ALA A 43 17.22 8.31 8.94
CA ALA A 43 17.25 8.87 10.30
C ALA A 43 16.03 9.74 10.63
N CYS A 44 15.41 10.39 9.64
CA CYS A 44 14.18 11.18 9.85
C CYS A 44 12.92 10.34 10.12
N VAL A 45 12.97 9.03 9.89
CA VAL A 45 11.92 8.09 10.30
C VAL A 45 12.00 7.82 11.81
N GLU A 46 13.17 7.99 12.44
CA GLU A 46 13.30 7.79 13.88
C GLU A 46 12.41 8.79 14.64
N GLY A 47 11.54 8.25 15.51
CA GLY A 47 10.54 9.04 16.24
C GLY A 47 9.21 9.26 15.51
N VAL A 48 9.07 8.81 14.26
CA VAL A 48 7.77 8.77 13.58
C VAL A 48 6.98 7.56 14.08
N ASP A 49 5.75 7.79 14.55
CA ASP A 49 4.84 6.71 14.92
C ASP A 49 4.23 6.05 13.66
N VAL A 50 4.98 5.11 13.08
CA VAL A 50 4.55 4.35 11.90
C VAL A 50 3.53 3.28 12.32
N ARG A 51 2.32 3.37 11.77
CA ARG A 51 1.20 2.47 12.03
C ARG A 51 0.79 1.75 10.76
N VAL A 52 0.38 0.49 10.91
CA VAL A 52 -0.38 -0.21 9.87
C VAL A 52 -1.79 0.36 9.86
N LEU A 53 -2.22 0.88 8.71
CA LEU A 53 -3.53 1.51 8.52
C LEU A 53 -4.56 0.54 7.95
N ALA A 54 -4.12 -0.32 7.02
CA ALA A 54 -4.98 -1.28 6.34
C ALA A 54 -4.18 -2.48 5.84
N VAL A 55 -4.87 -3.59 5.64
CA VAL A 55 -4.35 -4.79 4.97
C VAL A 55 -5.22 -5.00 3.74
N THR A 56 -4.58 -5.18 2.59
CA THR A 56 -5.31 -5.36 1.33
C THR A 56 -6.14 -6.64 1.37
N ASP A 57 -7.42 -6.55 1.00
CA ASP A 57 -8.37 -7.67 0.94
C ASP A 57 -8.62 -8.39 2.27
N MET A 58 -8.21 -7.80 3.40
CA MET A 58 -8.38 -8.36 4.73
C MET A 58 -8.93 -7.31 5.68
N PHE A 59 -9.63 -7.76 6.72
CA PHE A 59 -10.31 -6.84 7.62
C PHE A 59 -9.41 -6.35 8.76
N ASN A 60 -8.69 -7.26 9.43
CA ASN A 60 -8.02 -6.96 10.70
C ASN A 60 -6.84 -7.88 11.05
N ALA A 61 -6.42 -8.73 10.11
CA ALA A 61 -5.20 -9.53 10.21
C ALA A 61 -4.51 -9.56 8.84
N GLY A 62 -3.20 -9.80 8.85
CA GLY A 62 -2.36 -10.02 7.67
C GLY A 62 -1.36 -11.13 7.98
N GLY A 63 -0.96 -11.86 6.95
CA GLY A 63 0.03 -12.92 6.96
C GLY A 63 1.30 -12.55 6.17
N PRO A 64 2.21 -13.53 6.02
CA PRO A 64 3.43 -13.33 5.24
C PRO A 64 3.12 -12.97 3.79
N ARG A 65 3.81 -11.97 3.25
CA ARG A 65 3.69 -11.49 1.87
C ARG A 65 2.37 -10.79 1.54
N ASP A 66 1.58 -10.42 2.54
CA ASP A 66 0.41 -9.56 2.32
C ASP A 66 0.83 -8.11 2.15
N VAL A 67 0.07 -7.38 1.34
CA VAL A 67 0.30 -5.96 1.08
C VAL A 67 -0.45 -5.15 2.13
N ILE A 68 0.26 -4.22 2.77
CA ILE A 68 -0.28 -3.34 3.81
C ILE A 68 -0.11 -1.87 3.44
N ALA A 69 -0.99 -1.03 3.96
CA ALA A 69 -0.83 0.42 3.96
C ALA A 69 -0.29 0.88 5.32
N ILE A 70 0.67 1.80 5.31
CA ILE A 70 1.27 2.38 6.53
C ILE A 70 1.12 3.90 6.56
N SER A 71 1.22 4.50 7.75
CA SER A 71 1.10 5.95 7.97
C SER A 71 2.34 6.77 7.58
N ALA A 72 3.31 6.19 6.88
CA ALA A 72 4.56 6.83 6.50
C ALA A 72 4.90 6.57 5.03
N GLY A 73 5.50 7.57 4.39
CA GLY A 73 5.97 7.51 3.02
C GLY A 73 7.21 8.38 2.84
N ARG A 74 7.48 8.80 1.61
CA ARG A 74 8.67 9.60 1.25
C ARG A 74 8.85 10.85 2.11
N ALA A 75 7.77 11.51 2.50
CA ALA A 75 7.81 12.70 3.36
C ALA A 75 8.41 12.42 4.75
N GLN A 76 8.29 11.18 5.23
CA GLN A 76 8.88 10.71 6.49
C GLN A 76 10.23 10.01 6.27
N GLY A 77 10.73 9.93 5.03
CA GLY A 77 11.97 9.21 4.70
C GLY A 77 11.80 7.72 4.43
N VAL A 78 10.58 7.26 4.15
CA VAL A 78 10.31 5.88 3.72
C VAL A 78 10.37 5.79 2.21
N ASP A 79 11.24 4.92 1.71
CA ASP A 79 11.42 4.61 0.30
C ASP A 79 11.47 3.08 0.07
N ASN A 80 11.64 2.70 -1.20
CA ASN A 80 11.63 1.30 -1.60
C ASN A 80 12.87 0.57 -1.09
N GLY A 81 12.68 -0.49 -0.31
CA GLY A 81 13.76 -1.21 0.37
C GLY A 81 13.85 -0.90 1.86
N THR A 82 13.18 0.15 2.37
CA THR A 82 13.11 0.42 3.80
C THR A 82 12.43 -0.75 4.55
N VAL A 83 13.10 -1.31 5.56
CA VAL A 83 12.59 -2.43 6.36
C VAL A 83 12.15 -1.98 7.76
N PHE A 84 10.98 -2.46 8.18
CA PHE A 84 10.46 -2.29 9.54
C PHE A 84 10.33 -3.64 10.23
N SER A 85 10.37 -3.60 11.55
CA SER A 85 9.86 -4.68 12.38
C SER A 85 8.42 -4.35 12.80
N LEU A 86 7.59 -5.37 12.99
CA LEU A 86 6.16 -5.23 13.27
C LEU A 86 5.84 -5.70 14.69
N TRP A 87 5.07 -4.90 15.43
CA TRP A 87 4.58 -5.26 16.76
C TRP A 87 3.08 -4.97 16.88
N ARG A 88 2.39 -5.81 17.65
CA ARG A 88 1.01 -5.59 18.06
C ARG A 88 0.94 -5.52 19.58
N PRO A 89 0.94 -4.32 20.18
CA PRO A 89 0.84 -4.20 21.63
C PRO A 89 -0.49 -4.76 22.11
N GLY A 90 -0.44 -5.67 23.07
CA GLY A 90 -1.62 -6.15 23.78
C GLY A 90 -2.08 -5.12 24.83
N ARG A 91 -3.36 -5.16 25.21
CA ARG A 91 -3.87 -4.40 26.36
C ARG A 91 -3.80 -5.28 27.61
N HIS A 92 -3.13 -4.81 28.64
CA HIS A 92 -3.17 -5.43 29.96
C HIS A 92 -4.44 -4.98 30.71
N VAL A 93 -5.13 -5.91 31.37
CA VAL A 93 -6.28 -5.64 32.23
C VAL A 93 -5.96 -6.31 33.57
N ALA A 94 -5.85 -5.51 34.62
CA ALA A 94 -5.60 -5.95 36.00
C ALA A 94 -6.89 -5.96 36.81
#